data_AF-A0A7C3JRZ3-F1
#
_entry.id   AF-A0A7C3JRZ3-F1
#
_cell.length_a   1.000
_cell.length_b   1.000
_cell.length_c   1.000
_cell.angle_alpha   90.00
_cell.angle_beta   90.00
_cell.angle_gamma   90.00
#
_symmetry.space_group_name_H-M   'P 1'
#
loop_
_entity.id
_entity.type
_entity.pdbx_description
1 polymer ?
#
loop_
_entity_poly.entity_id
_entity_poly.type
_entity_poly.pdbx_seq_one_letter_code
_entity_poly.pdbx_strand_id
1 'polypeptide(L)'
;MARSATARKRSQHDGKKSPSRPLWKGSIDFGLVTIPVNLYAAESSSDLDFDLLDKRDFSRIRYRRVNEKTGREVPWDQIVKGYQYKKGAYVALTDRDFTDANVEATHSVQITEFVEGAQIRPLHYEKPYYLEPLKSGRRAYALLREVLKRSGKVAIARVVIRTHERLAALIVQGPLLVLNTLRYAHE
;
A
#
# COMPACT_ATOMS: atom_id res chain seq x y z
N MET A 1 17.99 -46.41 43.13
CA MET A 1 16.87 -45.69 42.48
C MET A 1 17.13 -44.18 42.56
N ALA A 2 17.76 -43.61 41.54
CA ALA A 2 18.04 -42.17 41.46
C ALA A 2 17.16 -41.57 40.36
N ARG A 3 16.35 -40.57 40.72
CA ARG A 3 15.38 -39.91 39.85
C ARG A 3 16.10 -38.91 38.93
N SER A 4 16.04 -39.16 37.62
CA SER A 4 16.52 -38.26 36.57
C SER A 4 15.71 -36.95 36.56
N ALA A 5 16.41 -35.82 36.72
CA ALA A 5 15.87 -34.49 36.54
C ALA A 5 15.92 -34.11 35.05
N THR A 6 14.76 -34.12 34.39
CA THR A 6 14.60 -33.72 33.00
C THR A 6 14.70 -32.19 32.89
N ALA A 7 15.83 -31.70 32.38
CA ALA A 7 16.05 -30.29 32.10
C ALA A 7 15.12 -29.79 30.98
N ARG A 8 14.29 -28.81 31.32
CA ARG A 8 13.27 -28.19 30.47
C ARG A 8 13.96 -27.27 29.44
N LYS A 9 13.99 -27.71 28.17
CA LYS A 9 14.55 -26.98 27.02
C LYS A 9 13.71 -25.71 26.79
N ARG A 10 14.26 -24.53 27.11
CA ARG A 10 13.68 -23.24 26.73
C ARG A 10 13.79 -23.10 25.22
N SER A 11 12.67 -23.26 24.51
CA SER A 11 12.59 -22.93 23.08
C SER A 11 12.64 -21.42 22.92
N GLN A 12 13.76 -20.91 22.43
CA GLN A 12 13.86 -19.58 21.83
C GLN A 12 12.85 -19.50 20.70
N HIS A 13 11.86 -18.62 20.86
CA HIS A 13 10.93 -18.26 19.79
C HIS A 13 11.60 -17.14 18.99
N ASP A 14 12.46 -17.52 18.04
CA ASP A 14 12.91 -16.60 17.00
C ASP A 14 11.66 -16.18 16.22
N GLY A 15 11.28 -14.92 16.41
CA GLY A 15 10.20 -14.27 15.69
C GLY A 15 10.51 -14.22 14.20
N LYS A 16 10.21 -15.30 13.47
CA LYS A 16 10.01 -15.27 12.03
C LYS A 16 8.86 -14.32 11.75
N LYS A 17 9.17 -13.03 11.49
CA LYS A 17 8.23 -12.10 10.84
C LYS A 17 7.76 -12.80 9.56
N SER A 18 6.47 -13.14 9.51
CA SER A 18 5.82 -13.62 8.30
C SER A 18 6.15 -12.65 7.16
N PRO A 19 6.41 -13.12 5.93
CA PRO A 19 6.65 -12.21 4.83
C PRO A 19 5.43 -11.29 4.70
N SER A 20 5.63 -10.00 4.91
CA SER A 20 4.62 -8.97 4.73
C SER A 20 3.99 -9.19 3.36
N ARG A 21 2.67 -9.42 3.29
CA ARG A 21 1.98 -9.59 2.00
C ARG A 21 2.27 -8.35 1.13
N PRO A 22 2.67 -8.50 -0.15
CA PRO A 22 2.87 -7.34 -1.01
C PRO A 22 1.56 -6.54 -1.06
N LEU A 23 1.70 -5.21 -0.98
CA LEU A 23 0.57 -4.30 -1.14
C LEU A 23 0.01 -4.45 -2.56
N TRP A 24 0.90 -4.53 -3.55
CA TRP A 24 0.57 -4.83 -4.94
C TRP A 24 1.80 -5.29 -5.74
N LYS A 25 1.57 -5.78 -6.97
CA LYS A 25 2.60 -6.16 -7.96
C LYS A 25 2.48 -5.31 -9.21
N GLY A 26 3.59 -4.85 -9.76
CA GLY A 26 3.58 -4.09 -11.01
C GLY A 26 4.99 -3.63 -11.41
N SER A 27 5.21 -2.37 -11.79
CA SER A 27 6.46 -1.95 -12.46
C SER A 27 7.08 -0.64 -11.94
N ILE A 28 8.39 -0.48 -12.16
CA ILE A 28 9.06 0.82 -12.24
C ILE A 28 9.26 1.12 -13.73
N ASP A 29 8.78 2.26 -14.17
CA ASP A 29 8.79 2.67 -15.58
C ASP A 29 9.56 3.97 -15.76
N PHE A 30 10.51 3.98 -16.70
CA PHE A 30 11.25 5.18 -17.08
C PHE A 30 11.71 5.09 -18.54
N GLY A 31 11.29 6.05 -19.37
CA GLY A 31 11.52 6.01 -20.80
C GLY A 31 10.95 4.72 -21.43
N LEU A 32 11.84 3.84 -21.91
CA LEU A 32 11.50 2.56 -22.54
C LEU A 32 11.77 1.34 -21.63
N VAL A 33 12.15 1.58 -20.37
CA VAL A 33 12.50 0.53 -19.42
C VAL A 33 11.35 0.29 -18.46
N THR A 34 10.91 -0.96 -18.39
CA THR A 34 9.92 -1.46 -17.43
C THR A 34 10.54 -2.53 -16.56
N ILE A 35 10.56 -2.30 -15.25
CA ILE A 35 11.17 -3.21 -14.26
C ILE A 35 10.08 -3.77 -13.37
N PRO A 36 9.75 -5.07 -13.45
CA PRO A 36 8.71 -5.64 -12.61
C PRO A 36 9.15 -5.72 -11.14
N VAL A 37 8.30 -5.23 -10.24
CA VAL A 37 8.52 -5.12 -8.79
C VAL A 37 7.28 -5.49 -7.96
N ASN A 38 7.51 -5.93 -6.72
CA ASN A 38 6.50 -5.99 -5.66
C ASN A 38 6.68 -4.77 -4.75
N LEU A 39 5.58 -4.13 -4.35
CA LEU A 39 5.58 -3.04 -3.37
C LEU A 39 5.15 -3.57 -2.00
N TYR A 40 5.93 -3.27 -0.95
CA TYR A 40 5.60 -3.59 0.43
C TYR A 40 5.56 -2.31 1.26
N ALA A 41 4.61 -2.20 2.18
CA ALA A 41 4.65 -1.13 3.17
C ALA A 41 5.88 -1.34 4.09
N ALA A 42 6.70 -0.30 4.25
CA ALA A 42 7.87 -0.38 5.13
C ALA A 42 7.50 -0.19 6.62
N GLU A 43 6.30 0.32 6.87
CA GLU A 43 5.71 0.47 8.19
C GLU A 43 4.45 -0.42 8.30
N SER A 44 4.30 -1.09 9.43
CA SER A 44 3.02 -1.68 9.84
C SER A 44 2.30 -0.65 10.70
N SER A 45 1.17 -0.10 10.23
CA SER A 45 0.27 0.57 11.18
C SER A 45 -0.23 -0.52 12.13
N SER A 46 0.13 -0.39 13.40
CA SER A 46 -0.45 -1.21 14.47
C SER A 46 -1.68 -0.46 14.97
N ASP A 47 -2.63 -0.25 14.07
CA ASP A 47 -3.95 0.18 14.49
C ASP A 47 -4.54 -1.00 15.27
N LEU A 48 -4.80 -0.79 16.56
CA LEU A 48 -5.49 -1.80 17.37
C LEU A 48 -6.89 -1.96 16.78
N ASP A 49 -7.17 -3.11 16.17
CA ASP A 49 -8.50 -3.44 15.70
C ASP A 49 -9.41 -3.68 16.91
N PHE A 50 -10.40 -2.80 17.11
CA PHE A 50 -11.39 -2.94 18.16
C PHE A 50 -12.66 -3.60 17.59
N ASP A 51 -13.10 -4.69 18.21
CA ASP A 51 -14.42 -5.27 17.97
C ASP A 51 -15.47 -4.51 18.81
N LEU A 52 -16.61 -4.20 18.20
CA LEU A 52 -17.75 -3.66 18.93
C LEU A 52 -18.49 -4.80 19.64
N LEU A 53 -18.63 -4.67 20.96
CA LEU A 53 -19.31 -5.64 21.82
C LEU A 53 -20.55 -5.00 22.45
N ASP A 54 -21.62 -5.77 22.61
CA ASP A 54 -22.74 -5.36 23.45
C ASP A 54 -22.27 -5.35 24.90
N LYS A 55 -22.41 -4.20 25.57
CA LYS A 55 -21.96 -4.01 26.96
C LYS A 55 -22.65 -4.96 27.95
N ARG A 56 -23.85 -5.46 27.62
CA ARG A 56 -24.66 -6.28 28.54
C ARG A 56 -24.16 -7.71 28.65
N ASP A 57 -23.71 -8.29 27.54
CA ASP A 57 -23.35 -9.71 27.43
C ASP A 57 -21.98 -9.95 26.77
N PHE A 58 -21.27 -8.87 26.40
CA PHE A 58 -19.97 -8.90 25.74
C PHE A 58 -19.98 -9.63 24.37
N SER A 59 -21.16 -9.81 23.77
CA SER A 59 -21.29 -10.46 22.47
C SER A 59 -20.91 -9.51 21.32
N ARG A 60 -20.39 -10.06 20.22
CA ARG A 60 -19.98 -9.28 19.04
C ARG A 60 -21.19 -8.68 18.32
N ILE A 61 -21.14 -7.38 18.04
CA ILE A 61 -22.13 -6.69 17.23
C ILE A 61 -21.89 -7.00 15.75
N ARG A 62 -22.98 -7.31 15.03
CA ARG A 62 -22.98 -7.47 13.57
C ARG A 62 -23.73 -6.34 12.91
N TYR A 63 -23.19 -5.83 11.82
CA TYR A 63 -23.86 -4.84 10.97
C TYR A 63 -24.78 -5.52 9.96
N ARG A 64 -25.97 -4.95 9.77
CA ARG A 64 -26.89 -5.28 8.67
C ARG A 64 -27.20 -4.02 7.88
N ARG A 65 -27.33 -4.14 6.57
CA ARG A 65 -27.72 -3.04 5.69
C ARG A 65 -29.21 -3.13 5.51
N VAL A 66 -29.93 -2.04 5.81
CA VAL A 66 -31.39 -2.03 5.81
C VAL A 66 -31.86 -0.91 4.90
N ASN A 67 -32.84 -1.20 4.04
CA ASN A 67 -33.44 -0.20 3.17
C ASN A 67 -34.29 0.76 4.02
N GLU A 68 -34.00 2.06 3.94
CA GLU A 68 -34.63 3.08 4.77
C GLU A 68 -36.15 3.14 4.62
N LYS A 69 -36.69 2.89 3.42
CA LYS A 69 -38.13 2.95 3.16
C LYS A 69 -38.86 1.67 3.58
N THR A 70 -38.25 0.51 3.37
CA THR A 70 -38.94 -0.79 3.56
C THR A 70 -38.59 -1.48 4.87
N GLY A 71 -37.52 -1.05 5.56
CA GLY A 71 -37.03 -1.69 6.77
C GLY A 71 -36.45 -3.09 6.55
N ARG A 72 -36.29 -3.53 5.29
CA ARG A 72 -35.79 -4.86 4.96
C ARG A 72 -34.29 -4.87 4.78
N GLU A 73 -33.66 -5.95 5.19
CA GLU A 73 -32.24 -6.18 4.94
C GLU A 73 -31.96 -6.23 3.43
N VAL A 74 -30.85 -5.60 3.02
CA VAL A 74 -30.44 -5.50 1.62
C VAL A 74 -29.17 -6.33 1.42
N PRO A 75 -29.25 -7.40 0.62
CA PRO A 75 -28.09 -8.16 0.17
C PRO A 75 -27.09 -7.29 -0.60
N TRP A 76 -25.80 -7.61 -0.50
CA TRP A 76 -24.72 -6.83 -1.13
C TRP A 76 -24.87 -6.66 -2.64
N ASP A 77 -25.34 -7.70 -3.35
CA ASP A 77 -25.57 -7.70 -4.80
C ASP A 77 -26.70 -6.77 -5.24
N GLN A 78 -27.54 -6.33 -4.30
CA GLN A 78 -28.64 -5.38 -4.54
C GLN A 78 -28.27 -3.94 -4.18
N ILE A 79 -26.99 -3.67 -3.85
CA ILE A 79 -26.52 -2.35 -3.44
C ILE A 79 -25.74 -1.70 -4.57
N VAL A 80 -26.20 -0.53 -4.99
CA VAL A 80 -25.48 0.36 -5.92
C VAL A 80 -25.00 1.60 -5.19
N LYS A 81 -23.88 2.19 -5.63
CA LYS A 81 -23.41 3.48 -5.13
C LYS A 81 -24.20 4.58 -5.83
N GLY A 82 -24.79 5.52 -5.11
CA GLY A 82 -25.55 6.63 -5.69
C GLY A 82 -24.85 7.97 -5.45
N TYR A 83 -24.69 8.79 -6.50
CA TYR A 83 -24.28 10.19 -6.36
C TYR A 83 -25.49 11.11 -6.40
N GLN A 84 -25.67 11.94 -5.36
CA GLN A 84 -26.77 12.89 -5.29
C GLN A 84 -26.42 14.18 -6.05
N TYR A 85 -26.99 14.36 -7.24
CA TYR A 85 -26.71 15.53 -8.08
C TYR A 85 -27.73 16.67 -7.85
N LYS A 86 -28.89 16.37 -7.28
CA LYS A 86 -29.89 17.33 -6.76
C LYS A 86 -30.56 16.73 -5.53
N LYS A 87 -31.12 17.56 -4.65
CA LYS A 87 -31.83 17.10 -3.44
C LYS A 87 -32.88 16.05 -3.81
N GLY A 88 -32.70 14.83 -3.30
CA GLY A 88 -33.58 13.68 -3.55
C GLY A 88 -33.38 12.94 -4.88
N ALA A 89 -32.48 13.39 -5.76
CA ALA A 89 -32.21 12.75 -7.04
C ALA A 89 -30.78 12.16 -7.07
N TYR A 90 -30.70 10.85 -7.31
CA TYR A 90 -29.45 10.10 -7.32
C TYR A 90 -29.20 9.53 -8.72
N VAL A 91 -27.94 9.54 -9.15
CA VAL A 91 -27.45 8.72 -10.26
C VAL A 91 -26.77 7.49 -9.67
N ALA A 92 -27.21 6.29 -10.07
CA ALA A 92 -26.51 5.06 -9.72
C ALA A 92 -25.20 4.99 -10.51
N LEU A 93 -24.10 4.89 -9.79
CA LEU A 93 -22.77 4.61 -10.31
C LEU A 93 -22.55 3.10 -10.25
N THR A 94 -22.33 2.50 -11.40
CA THR A 94 -21.92 1.10 -11.53
C THR A 94 -20.44 0.96 -11.26
N ASP A 95 -19.98 -0.25 -10.93
CA ASP A 95 -18.54 -0.52 -10.78
C ASP A 95 -17.75 -0.22 -12.07
N ARG A 96 -18.42 -0.26 -13.25
CA ARG A 96 -17.84 0.17 -14.53
C ARG A 96 -17.62 1.68 -14.56
N ASP A 97 -18.57 2.49 -14.10
CA ASP A 97 -18.41 3.95 -14.03
C ASP A 97 -17.24 4.35 -13.11
N PHE A 98 -17.00 3.59 -12.03
CA PHE A 98 -15.81 3.79 -11.21
C PHE A 98 -14.53 3.34 -11.92
N THR A 99 -14.58 2.27 -12.71
CA THR A 99 -13.41 1.78 -13.46
C THR A 99 -13.04 2.75 -14.59
N ASP A 100 -14.02 3.30 -15.28
CA ASP A 100 -13.84 4.24 -16.40
C ASP A 100 -13.40 5.63 -15.91
N ALA A 101 -13.88 6.08 -14.74
CA ALA A 101 -13.44 7.32 -14.11
C ALA A 101 -12.09 7.17 -13.39
N ASN A 102 -11.77 5.98 -12.90
CA ASN A 102 -10.48 5.67 -12.27
C ASN A 102 -9.51 5.25 -13.37
N VAL A 103 -9.04 6.26 -14.12
CA VAL A 103 -7.85 6.27 -14.98
C VAL A 103 -6.98 5.08 -14.64
N GLU A 104 -6.85 4.11 -15.56
CA GLU A 104 -6.09 2.88 -15.43
C GLU A 104 -5.02 3.02 -14.35
N ALA A 105 -5.35 2.59 -13.12
CA ALA A 105 -4.41 2.57 -12.01
C ALA A 105 -3.41 1.46 -12.30
N THR A 106 -2.59 1.72 -13.31
CA THR A 106 -1.47 0.88 -13.65
C THR A 106 -0.64 0.96 -12.40
N HIS A 107 -0.49 -0.21 -11.79
CA HIS A 107 0.34 -0.45 -10.64
C HIS A 107 1.80 -0.19 -11.09
N SER A 108 2.16 1.08 -11.22
CA SER A 108 3.43 1.54 -11.77
C SER A 108 3.98 2.70 -10.97
N VAL A 109 5.30 2.72 -10.89
CA VAL A 109 6.12 3.82 -10.40
C VAL A 109 6.74 4.46 -11.63
N GLN A 110 6.14 5.53 -12.12
CA GLN A 110 6.59 6.23 -13.32
C GLN A 110 7.61 7.30 -12.93
N ILE A 111 8.89 7.06 -13.21
CA ILE A 111 9.96 8.05 -12.95
C ILE A 111 9.85 9.17 -13.97
N THR A 112 9.82 10.40 -13.48
CA THR A 112 9.73 11.62 -14.29
C THR A 112 11.07 12.34 -14.37
N GLU A 113 11.86 12.33 -13.30
CA GLU A 113 13.11 13.11 -13.23
C GLU A 113 14.11 12.50 -12.25
N PHE A 114 15.40 12.84 -12.41
CA PHE A 114 16.46 12.52 -11.46
C PHE A 114 17.06 13.80 -10.88
N VAL A 115 16.92 13.98 -9.57
CA VAL A 115 17.33 15.17 -8.84
C VAL A 115 18.42 14.84 -7.82
N GLU A 116 19.10 15.86 -7.29
CA GLU A 116 20.00 15.65 -6.16
C GLU A 116 19.20 15.43 -4.89
N GLY A 117 19.60 14.45 -4.07
CA GLY A 117 18.88 14.16 -2.82
C GLY A 117 18.75 15.39 -1.90
N ALA A 118 19.75 16.28 -1.91
CA ALA A 118 19.75 17.52 -1.14
C ALA A 118 18.67 18.54 -1.57
N GLN A 119 18.13 18.43 -2.79
CA GLN A 119 17.06 19.29 -3.29
C GLN A 119 15.70 18.93 -2.64
N ILE A 120 15.56 17.73 -2.09
CA ILE A 120 14.33 17.28 -1.43
C ILE A 120 14.48 17.54 0.07
N ARG A 121 13.77 18.55 0.59
CA ARG A 121 13.74 18.84 2.03
C ARG A 121 13.15 17.64 2.79
N PRO A 122 13.73 17.24 3.94
CA PRO A 122 13.22 16.12 4.74
C PRO A 122 11.73 16.20 5.10
N LEU A 123 11.21 17.43 5.27
CA LEU A 123 9.80 17.71 5.58
C LEU A 123 8.81 17.23 4.50
N HIS A 124 9.28 16.99 3.28
CA HIS A 124 8.44 16.53 2.18
C HIS A 124 8.20 15.02 2.19
N TYR A 125 9.03 14.22 2.89
CA TYR A 125 8.85 12.77 2.96
C TYR A 125 7.69 12.39 3.89
N GLU A 126 6.86 11.44 3.44
CA GLU A 126 5.68 10.99 4.18
C GLU A 126 5.74 9.51 4.53
N LYS A 127 5.44 8.59 3.60
CA LYS A 127 5.36 7.16 3.88
C LYS A 127 6.36 6.35 3.05
N PRO A 128 7.19 5.50 3.69
CA PRO A 128 8.12 4.63 3.00
C PRO A 128 7.50 3.30 2.55
N TYR A 129 7.93 2.83 1.38
CA TYR A 129 7.57 1.55 0.78
C TYR A 129 8.80 0.85 0.20
N TYR A 130 8.96 -0.44 0.46
CA TYR A 130 10.04 -1.24 -0.12
C TYR A 130 9.64 -1.76 -1.50
N LEU A 131 10.57 -1.65 -2.46
CA LEU A 131 10.42 -2.21 -3.79
C LEU A 131 11.32 -3.43 -3.95
N GLU A 132 10.72 -4.60 -4.19
CA GLU A 132 11.44 -5.84 -4.43
C GLU A 132 11.35 -6.23 -5.92
N PRO A 133 12.46 -6.46 -6.63
CA PRO A 133 12.40 -6.87 -8.03
C PRO A 133 11.91 -8.31 -8.20
N LEU A 134 11.03 -8.52 -9.17
CA LEU A 134 10.71 -9.87 -9.65
C LEU A 134 11.93 -10.48 -10.37
N LYS A 135 11.95 -11.81 -10.52
CA LYS A 135 13.07 -12.55 -11.13
C LYS A 135 13.51 -11.97 -12.48
N SER A 136 12.57 -11.60 -13.34
CA SER A 136 12.83 -11.02 -14.67
C SER A 136 13.42 -9.60 -14.61
N GLY A 137 13.14 -8.83 -13.55
CA GLY A 137 13.57 -7.43 -13.40
C GLY A 137 14.90 -7.23 -12.67
N ARG A 138 15.49 -8.28 -12.08
CA ARG A 138 16.64 -8.15 -11.15
C ARG A 138 17.83 -7.39 -11.72
N ARG A 139 18.22 -7.64 -12.97
CA ARG A 139 19.37 -6.98 -13.60
C ARG A 139 19.13 -5.48 -13.81
N ALA A 140 17.99 -5.13 -14.39
CA ALA A 140 17.61 -3.74 -14.61
C ALA A 140 17.42 -2.98 -13.29
N TYR A 141 16.81 -3.61 -12.29
CA TYR A 141 16.68 -3.05 -10.94
C TYR A 141 18.05 -2.77 -10.30
N ALA A 142 18.96 -3.74 -10.37
CA ALA A 142 20.31 -3.60 -9.83
C ALA A 142 21.09 -2.48 -10.52
N LEU A 143 20.93 -2.35 -11.84
CA LEU A 143 21.52 -1.27 -12.62
C LEU A 143 20.99 0.10 -12.18
N LEU A 144 19.67 0.28 -12.14
CA LEU A 144 19.04 1.52 -11.67
C LEU A 144 19.53 1.90 -10.27
N ARG A 145 19.50 0.94 -9.34
CA ARG A 145 19.97 1.13 -7.96
C ARG A 145 21.43 1.57 -7.90
N GLU A 146 22.29 0.91 -8.67
CA GLU A 146 23.73 1.21 -8.68
C GLU A 146 24.01 2.58 -9.31
N VAL A 147 23.29 2.96 -10.37
CA VAL A 147 23.41 4.28 -11.00
C VAL A 147 22.97 5.38 -10.05
N LEU A 148 21.81 5.24 -9.40
CA LEU A 148 21.33 6.20 -8.40
C LEU A 148 22.32 6.34 -7.24
N LYS A 149 22.85 5.21 -6.75
CA LYS A 149 23.84 5.19 -5.67
C LYS A 149 25.12 5.93 -6.05
N ARG A 150 25.68 5.65 -7.23
CA ARG A 150 26.94 6.26 -7.70
C ARG A 150 26.80 7.73 -8.02
N SER A 151 25.67 8.12 -8.59
CA SER A 151 25.41 9.51 -8.98
C SER A 151 24.92 10.38 -7.81
N GLY A 152 24.56 9.78 -6.67
CA GLY A 152 23.97 10.50 -5.53
C GLY A 152 22.60 11.11 -5.85
N LYS A 153 21.95 10.64 -6.92
CA LYS A 153 20.65 11.15 -7.37
C LYS A 153 19.50 10.37 -6.75
N VAL A 154 18.35 11.02 -6.72
CA VAL A 154 17.04 10.46 -6.32
C VAL A 154 16.13 10.56 -7.53
N ALA A 155 15.33 9.53 -7.78
CA ALA A 155 14.33 9.56 -8.85
C ALA A 155 13.01 10.13 -8.31
N ILE A 156 12.49 11.20 -8.91
CA ILE A 156 11.12 11.66 -8.70
C ILE A 156 10.19 10.83 -9.57
N ALA A 157 9.08 10.37 -9.00
CA ALA A 157 8.13 9.50 -9.66
C ALA A 157 6.69 9.83 -9.31
N ARG A 158 5.77 9.47 -10.20
CA ARG A 158 4.33 9.38 -9.92
C ARG A 158 3.98 7.92 -9.66
N VAL A 159 3.16 7.67 -8.65
CA VAL A 159 2.74 6.32 -8.29
C VAL A 159 1.27 6.34 -7.87
N VAL A 160 0.51 5.35 -8.31
CA VAL A 160 -0.86 5.14 -7.81
C VAL A 160 -0.81 4.14 -6.66
N ILE A 161 -1.20 4.59 -5.48
CA ILE A 161 -1.34 3.73 -4.30
C ILE A 161 -2.82 3.69 -3.93
N ARG A 162 -3.41 2.49 -4.02
CA ARG A 162 -4.87 2.25 -3.88
C ARG A 162 -5.65 2.99 -4.97
N THR A 163 -6.15 4.18 -4.67
CA THR A 163 -7.03 4.99 -5.54
C THR A 163 -6.49 6.39 -5.78
N HIS A 164 -5.33 6.72 -5.22
CA HIS A 164 -4.77 8.07 -5.31
C HIS A 164 -3.40 8.02 -5.95
N GLU A 165 -3.21 8.87 -6.97
CA GLU A 165 -1.89 9.18 -7.46
C GLU A 165 -1.15 10.05 -6.44
N ARG A 166 0.12 9.74 -6.22
CA ARG A 166 1.02 10.48 -5.34
C ARG A 166 2.33 10.77 -6.04
N LEU A 167 2.91 11.92 -5.71
CA LEU A 167 4.32 12.18 -5.97
C LEU A 167 5.15 11.33 -5.02
N ALA A 168 6.28 10.82 -5.49
CA ALA A 168 7.16 9.97 -4.72
C ALA A 168 8.63 10.20 -5.09
N ALA A 169 9.50 9.86 -4.15
CA ALA A 169 10.94 9.85 -4.32
C ALA A 169 11.46 8.41 -4.16
N LEU A 170 12.17 7.93 -5.17
CA LEU A 170 12.82 6.65 -5.21
C LEU A 170 14.28 6.80 -4.78
N ILE A 171 14.59 6.34 -3.58
CA ILE A 171 15.89 6.48 -2.93
C ILE A 171 16.58 5.12 -2.77
N VAL A 172 17.91 5.11 -2.78
CA VAL A 172 18.70 3.90 -2.51
C VAL A 172 18.93 3.77 -1.01
N GLN A 173 18.52 2.64 -0.43
CA GLN A 173 18.83 2.28 0.95
C GLN A 173 19.49 0.90 0.99
N GLY A 174 20.81 0.89 1.13
CA GLY A 174 21.60 -0.35 1.16
C GLY A 174 21.38 -1.20 -0.11
N PRO A 175 20.87 -2.45 0.01
CA PRO A 175 20.61 -3.32 -1.13
C PRO A 175 19.29 -3.01 -1.87
N LEU A 176 18.46 -2.09 -1.37
CA LEU A 176 17.10 -1.85 -1.86
C LEU A 176 16.90 -0.45 -2.44
N LEU A 177 15.90 -0.34 -3.29
CA LEU A 177 15.21 0.89 -3.62
C LEU A 177 14.00 1.04 -2.70
N VAL A 178 13.86 2.22 -2.13
CA VAL A 178 12.77 2.61 -1.25
C VAL A 178 12.01 3.74 -1.94
N LEU A 179 10.70 3.57 -2.05
CA LEU A 179 9.80 4.59 -2.54
C LEU A 179 9.19 5.31 -1.34
N ASN A 180 9.49 6.60 -1.20
CA ASN A 180 8.84 7.45 -0.22
C ASN A 180 7.80 8.31 -0.92
N THR A 181 6.55 8.30 -0.45
CA THR A 181 5.57 9.30 -0.91
C THR A 181 6.00 10.69 -0.45
N LEU A 182 5.72 11.68 -1.28
CA LEU A 182 6.01 13.09 -1.01
C LEU A 182 4.71 13.83 -0.76
N ARG A 183 4.76 14.78 0.18
CA ARG A 183 3.70 15.76 0.40
C ARG A 183 3.80 16.87 -0.62
N TYR A 184 2.67 17.39 -1.07
CA TYR A 184 2.66 18.65 -1.81
C TYR A 184 2.87 19.81 -0.84
N ALA A 185 3.57 20.86 -1.27
CA ALA A 185 3.92 22.00 -0.41
C ALA A 185 2.71 22.85 0.05
N HIS A 186 1.50 22.52 -0.39
CA HIS A 186 0.25 23.26 -0.14
C HIS A 186 -0.75 22.47 0.73
N GLU A 187 -0.37 21.33 1.29
CA GLU A 187 -1.10 20.67 2.38
C GLU A 187 -0.60 21.11 3.76
#